data_AF-A0A0R0C5J0-F1
#
_entry.id   AF-A0A0R0C5J0-F1
#
_cell.length_a   1.000
_cell.length_b   1.000
_cell.length_c   1.000
_cell.angle_alpha   90.00
_cell.angle_beta   90.00
_cell.angle_gamma   90.00
#
_symmetry.space_group_name_H-M   'P 1'
#
loop_
_entity.id
_entity.type
_entity.pdbx_description
1 polymer ?
#
loop_
_entity_poly.entity_id
_entity_poly.type
_entity_poly.pdbx_seq_one_letter_code
_entity_poly.pdbx_strand_id
1 'polypeptide(L)' 'MTTRVLTGITPSGTPHLGNYVGAIRPAIAASQASDIESFFFLADLHSLIKAQEPERTQRSTLEIAASWLAC' A
#
# COMPACT_ATOMS: atom_id res chain seq x y z
N MET A 1 11.48 20.62 11.12
CA MET A 1 12.00 19.25 11.35
C MET A 1 11.10 18.33 10.54
N THR A 2 11.63 17.50 9.65
CA THR A 2 10.81 16.69 8.74
C THR A 2 10.48 15.35 9.39
N THR A 3 9.20 14.98 9.41
CA THR A 3 8.73 13.68 9.91
C THR A 3 8.81 12.65 8.79
N ARG A 4 9.52 11.55 9.02
CA ARG A 4 9.57 10.43 8.08
C ARG A 4 8.51 9.40 8.41
N VAL A 5 7.72 9.02 7.40
CA VAL A 5 6.65 8.02 7.52
C VAL A 5 6.91 6.89 6.54
N LEU A 6 6.93 5.65 7.04
CA LEU A 6 7.10 4.44 6.22
C LEU A 6 5.82 3.60 6.33
N THR A 7 5.08 3.48 5.21
CA THR A 7 3.83 2.72 5.13
C THR A 7 4.06 1.41 4.39
N GLY A 8 3.90 0.29 5.10
CA GLY A 8 3.95 -1.06 4.53
C GLY A 8 2.57 -1.56 4.14
N ILE A 9 2.41 -1.98 2.89
CA ILE A 9 1.12 -2.39 2.31
C ILE A 9 1.20 -3.89 2.00
N THR A 10 0.41 -4.72 2.68
CA THR A 10 0.44 -6.17 2.44
C THR A 10 -0.44 -6.57 1.26
N PRO A 11 0.11 -7.23 0.22
CA PRO A 11 -0.69 -7.81 -0.84
C PRO A 11 -1.60 -8.93 -0.31
N SER A 12 -2.91 -8.74 -0.40
CA SER A 12 -3.90 -9.70 0.13
C SER A 12 -5.12 -9.90 -0.78
N GLY A 13 -5.06 -9.35 -2.00
CA GLY A 13 -6.14 -9.36 -2.98
C GLY A 13 -6.37 -7.97 -3.57
N THR A 14 -7.45 -7.85 -4.33
CA THR A 14 -7.87 -6.59 -4.94
C THR A 14 -8.31 -5.58 -3.87
N PRO A 15 -7.82 -4.32 -3.90
CA PRO A 15 -8.29 -3.27 -3.00
C PRO A 15 -9.80 -3.05 -3.12
N HIS A 16 -10.45 -2.84 -1.98
CA HIS A 16 -11.86 -2.48 -1.90
C HIS A 16 -12.04 -1.06 -1.34
N LEU A 17 -13.27 -0.55 -1.38
CA LEU A 17 -13.60 0.82 -0.96
C LEU A 17 -13.14 1.14 0.48
N GLY A 18 -13.26 0.18 1.39
CA GLY A 18 -12.72 0.30 2.76
C GLY A 18 -11.21 0.58 2.81
N ASN A 19 -10.39 -0.03 1.94
CA ASN A 19 -8.96 0.27 1.86
C ASN A 19 -8.73 1.68 1.35
N TYR A 20 -9.51 2.11 0.34
CA TYR A 20 -9.40 3.46 -0.20
C TYR A 20 -9.70 4.53 0.85
N VAL A 21 -10.86 4.43 1.51
CA VAL A 21 -11.30 5.41 2.51
C VAL A 21 -10.44 5.37 3.77
N GLY A 22 -10.06 4.17 4.21
CA GLY A 22 -9.39 3.97 5.49
C GLY A 22 -7.86 4.08 5.46
N ALA A 23 -7.22 3.84 4.31
CA ALA A 23 -5.76 3.80 4.22
C ALA A 23 -5.21 4.63 3.05
N ILE A 24 -5.64 4.36 1.81
CA ILE A 24 -5.03 4.98 0.61
C ILE A 24 -5.22 6.50 0.62
N ARG A 25 -6.48 6.96 0.65
CA ARG A 25 -6.80 8.39 0.61
C ARG A 25 -6.16 9.20 1.75
N PRO A 26 -6.25 8.80 3.04
CA PRO A 26 -5.61 9.55 4.11
C PRO A 26 -4.08 9.52 4.03
N ALA A 27 -3.47 8.42 3.60
CA ALA A 27 -2.02 8.32 3.49
C ALA A 27 -1.46 9.21 2.36
N ILE A 28 -2.15 9.27 1.21
CA ILE A 28 -1.81 10.19 0.11
C ILE A 28 -2.03 11.65 0.54
N ALA A 29 -3.14 11.96 1.23
CA ALA A 29 -3.38 13.31 1.72
C ALA A 29 -2.30 13.76 2.71
N ALA A 30 -1.88 12.88 3.62
CA ALA A 30 -0.80 13.16 4.57
C ALA A 30 0.56 13.34 3.88
N SER A 31 0.83 12.60 2.80
CA SER A 31 2.12 12.70 2.10
C SER A 31 2.33 14.04 1.37
N GLN A 32 1.27 14.83 1.17
CA GLN A 32 1.37 16.17 0.56
C GLN A 32 1.76 17.27 1.57
N ALA A 33 1.85 16.97 2.87
CA ALA A 33 2.28 17.95 3.86
C ALA A 33 3.76 18.27 3.70
N SER A 34 4.12 19.56 3.71
CA SER A 34 5.49 20.04 3.46
C SER A 34 6.54 19.58 4.48
N ASP A 35 6.10 19.14 5.66
CA ASP A 35 6.92 18.65 6.76
C ASP A 35 6.95 17.12 6.86
N ILE A 36 6.35 16.41 5.90
CA ILE A 36 6.29 14.94 5.88
C ILE A 36 7.05 14.38 4.67
N GLU A 37 7.96 13.44 4.94
CA GLU A 37 8.63 12.63 3.93
C GLU A 37 8.05 11.20 4.00
N SER A 38 7.26 10.82 2.99
CA SER A 38 6.53 9.55 2.97
C SER A 38 7.19 8.51 2.06
N PHE A 39 7.28 7.28 2.56
CA PHE A 39 7.73 6.10 1.83
C PHE A 39 6.63 5.05 1.84
N PHE A 40 6.35 4.47 0.68
CA PHE A 40 5.37 3.40 0.50
C PHE A 40 6.07 2.18 -0.07
N PHE A 41 5.80 1.01 0.48
CA PHE A 41 6.30 -0.23 -0.08
C PHE A 41 5.26 -1.35 0.00
N LEU A 42 5.31 -2.25 -0.97
CA LEU A 42 4.50 -3.46 -0.98
C LEU A 42 5.25 -4.55 -0.22
N ALA A 43 4.66 -5.02 0.88
CA ALA A 43 5.20 -6.06 1.73
C ALA A 43 4.86 -7.46 1.17
N ASP A 44 5.22 -7.73 -0.07
CA ASP A 44 4.94 -8.99 -0.77
C ASP A 44 5.61 -10.19 -0.10
N LEU A 45 6.83 -10.05 0.41
CA LEU A 45 7.50 -11.10 1.20
C LEU A 45 6.72 -11.47 2.46
N HIS A 46 6.09 -10.49 3.12
CA HIS A 46 5.23 -10.77 4.28
C HIS A 46 3.94 -11.49 3.88
N SER A 47 3.47 -11.28 2.64
CA SER A 47 2.30 -11.99 2.13
C SER A 47 2.57 -13.48 1.93
N LEU A 48 3.80 -13.88 1.60
CA LEU A 48 4.19 -15.28 1.38
C LEU A 48 4.01 -16.17 2.62
N ILE A 49 4.03 -15.58 3.82
CA ILE A 49 3.76 -16.30 5.07
C ILE A 49 2.28 -16.76 5.13
N LYS A 50 1.38 -16.02 4.50
CA LYS A 50 -0.08 -16.22 4.56
C LYS A 50 -0.67 -16.78 3.27
N ALA A 51 -0.07 -16.45 2.12
CA ALA A 51 -0.55 -16.83 0.80
C ALA A 51 0.09 -18.16 0.37
N GLN A 52 -0.75 -19.14 0.03
CA GLN A 52 -0.31 -20.43 -0.48
C GLN A 52 -0.19 -20.47 -2.02
N GLU A 53 -0.47 -19.36 -2.70
CA GLU A 53 -0.51 -19.25 -4.17
C GLU A 53 0.36 -18.07 -4.66
N PRO A 54 1.58 -18.31 -5.16
CA PRO A 54 2.52 -17.26 -5.59
C PRO A 54 1.96 -16.35 -6.70
N GLU A 55 1.25 -16.92 -7.67
CA GLU A 55 0.64 -16.16 -8.77
C GLU A 55 -0.39 -15.14 -8.24
N ARG A 56 -1.11 -15.52 -7.19
CA ARG A 56 -2.11 -14.67 -6.56
C ARG A 56 -1.45 -13.52 -5.79
N THR A 57 -0.32 -13.76 -5.13
CA THR A 57 0.52 -12.70 -4.55
C THR A 57 0.98 -11.73 -5.62
N GLN A 58 1.57 -12.23 -6.72
CA GLN A 58 2.06 -11.38 -7.82
C GLN A 58 0.95 -10.50 -8.41
N ARG A 59 -0.21 -11.09 -8.72
CA ARG A 59 -1.37 -10.35 -9.23
C ARG A 59 -1.83 -9.28 -8.25
N SER A 60 -1.98 -9.63 -6.97
CA SER A 60 -2.41 -8.70 -5.93
C SER A 60 -1.43 -7.55 -5.76
N THR A 61 -0.11 -7.81 -5.84
CA THR A 61 0.93 -6.78 -5.79
C THR A 61 0.72 -5.75 -6.90
N LEU A 62 0.48 -6.19 -8.14
CA LEU A 62 0.25 -5.28 -9.28
C LEU A 62 -1.06 -4.49 -9.14
N GLU A 63 -2.15 -5.15 -8.73
CA GLU A 63 -3.45 -4.50 -8.52
C GLU A 63 -3.38 -3.42 -7.43
N ILE A 64 -2.68 -3.70 -6.33
CA ILE A 64 -2.47 -2.74 -5.26
C ILE A 64 -1.58 -1.60 -5.72
N ALA A 65 -0.45 -1.89 -6.39
CA ALA A 65 0.42 -0.85 -6.93
C ALA A 65 -0.35 0.11 -7.83
N ALA A 66 -1.12 -0.43 -8.78
CA ALA A 66 -1.95 0.35 -9.69
C ALA A 66 -2.98 1.20 -8.94
N SER A 67 -3.63 0.64 -7.91
CA SER A 67 -4.63 1.36 -7.12
C SER A 67 -4.04 2.53 -6.33
N TRP A 68 -2.86 2.36 -5.74
CA TRP A 68 -2.17 3.44 -5.02
C TRP A 68 -1.64 4.53 -5.94
N LEU A 69 -1.25 4.21 -7.18
CA LEU A 69 -0.82 5.17 -8.18
C LEU A 69 -1.97 5.94 -8.83
N ALA A 70 -3.16 5.33 -8.91
CA ALA A 70 -4.33 5.91 -9.57
C ALA A 70 -5.14 6.86 -8.67
N CYS A 71 -4.96 6.78 -7.34
CA CYS A 71 -5.68 7.58 -6.34
C CYS A 71 -4.90 8.84 -5.96
#